data_AF-A0A3N5PPK0-F1
#
_entry.id   AF-A0A3N5PPK0-F1
#
_cell.length_a   1.000
_cell.length_b   1.000
_cell.length_c   1.000
_cell.angle_alpha   90.00
_cell.angle_beta   90.00
_cell.angle_gamma   90.00
#
_symmetry.space_group_name_H-M   'P 1'
#
loop_
_entity.id
_entity.type
_entity.pdbx_description
1 polymer ?
#
loop_
_entity_poly.entity_id
_entity_poly.type
_entity_poly.pdbx_seq_one_letter_code
_entity_poly.pdbx_strand_id
1 'polypeptide(L)'
;MARRAGSTAWRLLEHLPSFGWYVARAERAYAKRQCALLLEIYDHFRSEHPGLDGDGLYAQVVEYGLDCDPTAARSIVLAADRSFAQWPTERDVTLRDVASFLLMNQLLPAHSETLGVQTNVTSIVAAVVPLRL
;
A
#
# COMPACT_ATOMS: atom_id res chain seq x y z
N MET A 1 -4.97 -50.23 -11.19
CA MET A 1 -6.08 -49.46 -10.59
C MET A 1 -5.50 -48.67 -9.42
N ALA A 2 -5.58 -47.35 -9.26
CA ALA A 2 -6.37 -46.29 -9.88
C ALA A 2 -5.55 -44.97 -9.90
N ARG A 3 -5.81 -44.12 -10.89
CA ARG A 3 -5.18 -42.79 -11.09
C ARG A 3 -5.87 -41.74 -10.20
N ARG A 4 -5.07 -40.75 -9.77
CA ARG A 4 -5.48 -39.46 -9.17
C ARG A 4 -6.71 -38.87 -9.87
N ALA A 5 -7.79 -38.67 -9.12
CA ALA A 5 -8.84 -37.71 -9.48
C ALA A 5 -8.48 -36.40 -8.78
N GLY A 6 -7.87 -35.49 -9.54
CA GLY A 6 -7.61 -34.13 -9.12
C GLY A 6 -8.92 -33.41 -8.84
N SER A 7 -8.98 -32.78 -7.68
CA SER A 7 -9.97 -31.80 -7.27
C SER A 7 -9.99 -30.65 -8.29
N THR A 8 -10.86 -30.75 -9.29
CA THR A 8 -11.13 -29.73 -10.32
C THR A 8 -12.21 -28.73 -9.91
N ALA A 9 -12.70 -28.80 -8.66
CA ALA A 9 -13.80 -27.97 -8.17
C ALA A 9 -13.42 -26.47 -8.01
N TRP A 10 -12.13 -26.14 -7.86
CA TRP A 10 -11.70 -24.75 -7.65
C TRP A 10 -11.74 -23.90 -8.94
N ARG A 11 -11.52 -24.50 -10.12
CA ARG A 11 -11.55 -23.78 -11.41
C ARG A 11 -12.93 -23.28 -11.83
N LEU A 12 -14.01 -23.83 -11.28
CA LEU A 12 -15.38 -23.42 -11.62
C LEU A 12 -15.88 -22.24 -10.77
N LEU A 13 -15.17 -21.88 -9.70
CA LEU A 13 -15.51 -20.75 -8.83
C LEU A 13 -14.88 -19.42 -9.29
N GLU A 14 -14.00 -19.44 -10.30
CA GLU A 14 -13.27 -18.27 -10.81
C GLU A 14 -14.13 -17.27 -11.62
N HIS A 15 -15.41 -17.57 -11.88
CA HIS A 15 -16.26 -16.77 -12.78
C HIS A 15 -17.55 -16.23 -12.16
N LEU A 16 -17.72 -16.32 -10.84
CA LEU A 16 -18.91 -15.77 -10.18
C LEU A 16 -18.73 -14.26 -9.92
N PRO A 17 -19.53 -13.37 -10.54
CA PRO A 17 -19.45 -11.91 -10.35
C PRO A 17 -19.72 -11.46 -8.92
N SER A 18 -20.31 -12.35 -8.10
CA SER A 18 -20.54 -12.16 -6.67
C SER A 18 -19.30 -12.35 -5.79
N PHE A 19 -18.13 -12.74 -6.33
CA PHE A 19 -16.89 -12.82 -5.55
C PHE A 19 -16.04 -11.55 -5.65
N GLY A 20 -16.16 -10.80 -6.75
CA GLY A 20 -15.36 -9.59 -7.00
C GLY A 20 -15.60 -8.47 -5.97
N TRP A 21 -16.84 -8.29 -5.49
CA TRP A 21 -17.13 -7.27 -4.49
C TRP A 21 -16.61 -7.62 -3.08
N TYR A 22 -16.54 -8.92 -2.74
CA TYR A 22 -15.92 -9.37 -1.48
C TYR A 22 -14.41 -9.11 -1.51
N VAL A 23 -13.76 -9.43 -2.64
CA VAL A 23 -12.33 -9.14 -2.87
C VAL A 23 -12.08 -7.64 -2.78
N ALA A 24 -12.86 -6.81 -3.48
CA ALA A 24 -12.73 -5.34 -3.42
C ALA A 24 -13.00 -4.78 -2.01
N ARG A 25 -13.93 -5.37 -1.24
CA ARG A 25 -14.18 -4.96 0.15
C ARG A 25 -13.02 -5.34 1.08
N ALA A 26 -12.45 -6.53 0.90
CA ALA A 26 -11.27 -6.99 1.65
C ALA A 26 -10.05 -6.12 1.34
N GLU A 27 -9.77 -5.86 0.05
CA GLU A 27 -8.72 -4.94 -0.39
C GLU A 27 -8.89 -3.55 0.22
N ARG A 28 -10.12 -3.02 0.21
CA ARG A 28 -10.41 -1.71 0.81
C ARG A 28 -10.19 -1.69 2.32
N ALA A 29 -10.60 -2.73 3.04
CA ALA A 29 -10.40 -2.83 4.48
C ALA A 29 -8.90 -2.97 4.81
N TYR A 30 -8.17 -3.77 4.04
CA TYR A 30 -6.74 -3.92 4.16
C TYR A 30 -6.01 -2.60 3.89
N ALA A 31 -6.31 -1.92 2.77
CA ALA A 31 -5.71 -0.64 2.43
C ALA A 31 -5.96 0.43 3.50
N LYS A 32 -7.17 0.50 4.06
CA LYS A 32 -7.48 1.40 5.18
C LYS A 32 -6.63 1.11 6.41
N ARG A 33 -6.49 -0.17 6.78
CA ARG A 33 -5.68 -0.58 7.93
C ARG A 33 -4.21 -0.23 7.73
N GLN A 34 -3.67 -0.46 6.54
CA GLN A 34 -2.29 -0.12 6.22
C GLN A 34 -2.05 1.39 6.22
N CYS A 35 -2.96 2.19 5.66
CA CYS A 35 -2.87 3.64 5.76
C CYS A 35 -2.91 4.14 7.21
N ALA A 36 -3.79 3.58 8.04
CA ALA A 36 -3.90 3.96 9.45
C ALA A 36 -2.62 3.62 10.22
N LEU A 37 -2.04 2.43 9.97
CA LEU A 37 -0.78 2.02 10.56
C LEU A 37 0.37 2.96 10.16
N LEU A 38 0.50 3.29 8.88
CA LEU A 38 1.54 4.23 8.42
C LEU A 38 1.39 5.61 9.04
N LEU A 39 0.16 6.08 9.25
CA LEU A 39 -0.10 7.37 9.90
C LEU A 39 0.25 7.33 11.40
N GLU A 40 -0.10 6.25 12.10
CA GLU A 40 0.25 6.06 13.51
C GLU A 40 1.77 6.03 13.71
N ILE A 41 2.49 5.30 12.84
CA ILE A 41 3.95 5.25 12.85
C ILE A 41 4.54 6.65 12.56
N TYR A 42 3.97 7.38 11.59
CA TYR A 42 4.39 8.75 11.30
C TYR A 42 4.23 9.67 12.51
N ASP A 43 3.07 9.65 13.17
CA ASP A 43 2.80 10.49 14.33
C ASP A 43 3.75 10.15 15.48
N HIS A 44 4.05 8.86 15.68
CA HIS A 44 5.04 8.41 16.64
C HIS A 44 6.43 8.97 16.35
N PHE A 45 6.99 8.74 15.16
CA PHE A 45 8.34 9.22 14.80
C PHE A 45 8.45 10.74 14.82
N ARG A 46 7.42 11.45 14.35
CA ARG A 46 7.38 12.93 14.41
C ARG A 46 7.42 13.44 15.85
N SER A 47 6.76 12.75 16.78
CA SER A 47 6.75 13.12 18.19
C SER A 47 8.08 12.85 18.90
N GLU A 48 8.75 11.74 18.57
CA GLU A 48 10.03 11.37 19.18
C GLU A 48 11.22 12.10 18.57
N HIS A 49 11.13 12.47 17.29
CA HIS A 49 12.20 13.15 16.56
C HIS A 49 11.70 14.42 15.85
N PRO A 50 11.50 15.53 16.59
CA PRO A 50 10.93 16.76 16.02
C PRO A 50 11.77 17.42 14.91
N GLY A 51 13.07 17.06 14.81
CA GLY A 51 13.98 17.54 13.77
C GLY A 51 14.06 16.62 12.55
N LEU A 52 13.32 15.51 12.53
CA LEU A 52 13.23 14.61 11.38
C LEU A 52 11.96 14.96 10.60
N ASP A 53 12.12 15.35 9.35
CA ASP A 53 11.03 15.73 8.45
C ASP A 53 11.24 15.14 7.05
N GLY A 54 10.28 15.44 6.16
CA GLY A 54 10.37 15.11 4.74
C GLY A 54 10.67 13.64 4.43
N ASP A 55 11.55 13.44 3.46
CA ASP A 55 11.97 12.13 2.94
C ASP A 55 12.61 11.24 4.02
N GLY A 56 13.41 11.81 4.90
CA GLY A 56 14.05 11.11 6.01
C GLY A 56 13.06 10.54 7.01
N LEU A 57 12.03 11.31 7.37
CA LEU A 57 10.94 10.84 8.22
C LEU A 57 10.13 9.74 7.53
N TYR A 58 9.77 9.92 6.27
CA TYR A 58 9.01 8.91 5.53
C TYR A 58 9.78 7.60 5.34
N ALA A 59 11.11 7.66 5.17
CA ALA A 59 11.94 6.47 5.10
C ALA A 59 11.88 5.65 6.39
N GLN A 60 11.93 6.29 7.58
CA GLN A 60 11.79 5.57 8.85
C GLN A 60 10.39 4.96 9.03
N VAL A 61 9.36 5.67 8.59
CA VAL A 61 7.98 5.14 8.61
C VAL A 61 7.86 3.89 7.73
N VAL A 62 8.48 3.90 6.54
CA VAL A 62 8.49 2.75 5.62
C VAL A 62 9.31 1.59 6.18
N GLU A 63 10.51 1.88 6.69
CA GLU A 63 11.41 0.90 7.30
C GLU A 63 10.69 0.14 8.42
N TYR A 64 10.12 0.88 9.38
CA TYR A 64 9.40 0.29 10.51
C TYR A 64 8.11 -0.41 10.07
N GLY A 65 7.34 0.20 9.16
CA GLY A 65 6.04 -0.34 8.73
C GLY A 65 6.12 -1.61 7.88
N LEU A 66 7.22 -1.81 7.14
CA LEU A 66 7.43 -2.98 6.29
C LEU A 66 8.48 -3.96 6.83
N ASP A 67 9.15 -3.64 7.94
CA ASP A 67 10.29 -4.41 8.46
C ASP A 67 11.34 -4.66 7.37
N CYS A 68 11.70 -3.61 6.63
CA CYS A 68 12.66 -3.67 5.55
C CYS A 68 13.95 -2.92 5.90
N ASP A 69 15.00 -3.11 5.12
CA ASP A 69 16.25 -2.40 5.36
C ASP A 69 16.15 -0.90 5.00
N PRO A 70 16.97 -0.03 5.62
CA PRO A 70 16.92 1.42 5.37
C PRO A 70 17.14 1.82 3.91
N THR A 71 17.89 1.04 3.13
CA THR A 71 18.17 1.33 1.72
C THR A 71 16.95 1.02 0.85
N ALA A 72 16.27 -0.09 1.13
CA ALA A 72 14.98 -0.41 0.51
C ALA A 72 13.93 0.66 0.85
N ALA A 73 13.85 1.07 2.12
CA ALA A 73 12.91 2.11 2.56
C ALA A 73 13.10 3.44 1.81
N ARG A 74 14.35 3.93 1.70
CA ARG A 74 14.67 5.13 0.92
C ARG A 74 14.34 4.98 -0.56
N SER A 75 14.60 3.81 -1.13
CA SER A 75 14.31 3.52 -2.54
C SER A 75 12.81 3.59 -2.83
N ILE A 76 11.97 3.15 -1.88
CA ILE A 76 10.51 3.26 -1.95
C ILE A 76 10.07 4.73 -1.92
N VAL A 77 10.59 5.53 -0.99
CA VAL A 77 10.25 6.97 -0.90
C VAL A 77 10.64 7.69 -2.18
N LEU A 78 11.84 7.42 -2.71
CA LEU A 78 12.29 8.00 -3.97
C LEU A 78 11.45 7.54 -5.17
N ALA A 79 10.95 6.31 -5.17
CA ALA A 79 10.04 5.84 -6.19
C ALA A 79 8.67 6.52 -6.10
N ALA A 80 8.17 6.78 -4.89
CA ALA A 80 6.95 7.54 -4.67
C ALA A 80 7.10 9.00 -5.14
N ASP A 81 8.24 9.64 -4.82
CA ASP A 81 8.59 10.99 -5.29
C ASP A 81 8.53 11.09 -6.82
N ARG A 82 9.26 10.22 -7.53
CA ARG A 82 9.24 10.15 -9.00
C ARG A 82 7.85 9.88 -9.58
N SER A 83 7.01 9.13 -8.88
CA SER A 83 5.69 8.72 -9.39
C SER A 83 4.61 9.79 -9.17
N PHE A 84 4.68 10.55 -8.09
CA PHE A 84 3.55 11.38 -7.62
C PHE A 84 3.91 12.84 -7.33
N ALA A 85 5.19 13.16 -7.18
CA ALA A 85 5.66 14.47 -6.76
C ALA A 85 6.44 15.22 -7.86
N GLN A 86 6.98 14.50 -8.86
CA GLN A 86 7.71 15.11 -9.98
C GLN A 86 6.82 15.53 -11.17
N TRP A 87 5.58 15.04 -11.25
CA TRP A 87 4.68 15.35 -12.38
C TRP A 87 3.21 15.41 -11.92
N PRO A 88 2.37 16.32 -12.46
CA PRO A 88 2.63 17.37 -13.46
C PRO A 88 3.23 18.67 -12.89
N THR A 89 3.35 18.76 -11.57
CA THR A 89 3.96 19.91 -10.88
C THR A 89 4.92 19.37 -9.85
N GLU A 90 6.16 19.82 -9.93
CA GLU A 90 7.21 19.45 -8.99
C GLU A 90 6.91 20.02 -7.60
N ARG A 91 6.92 19.14 -6.61
CA ARG A 91 6.73 19.46 -5.18
C ARG A 91 7.43 18.40 -4.35
N ASP A 92 7.54 18.65 -3.05
CA ASP A 92 8.03 17.64 -2.13
C ASP A 92 7.06 16.46 -2.04
N VAL A 93 7.63 15.26 -1.95
CA VAL A 93 6.90 14.03 -1.65
C VAL A 93 6.21 14.16 -0.29
N THR A 94 5.02 13.59 -0.16
CA THR A 94 4.27 13.54 1.11
C THR A 94 4.06 12.10 1.56
N LEU A 95 3.72 11.91 2.84
CA LEU A 95 3.33 10.59 3.34
C LEU A 95 2.18 9.97 2.53
N ARG A 96 1.25 10.80 2.03
CA ARG A 96 0.13 10.35 1.18
C ARG A 96 0.63 9.73 -0.13
N ASP A 97 1.67 10.29 -0.73
CA ASP A 97 2.27 9.75 -1.95
C ASP A 97 2.97 8.43 -1.68
N VAL A 98 3.73 8.35 -0.58
CA VAL A 98 4.40 7.13 -0.14
C VAL A 98 3.39 6.01 0.14
N ALA A 99 2.31 6.31 0.87
CA ALA A 99 1.25 5.35 1.15
C ALA A 99 0.53 4.89 -0.14
N SER A 100 0.30 5.81 -1.08
CA SER A 100 -0.29 5.48 -2.38
C SER A 100 0.61 4.55 -3.19
N PHE A 101 1.92 4.86 -3.23
CA PHE A 101 2.90 4.03 -3.91
C PHE A 101 2.99 2.63 -3.31
N LEU A 102 3.10 2.52 -1.98
CA LEU A 102 3.17 1.25 -1.25
C LEU A 102 1.96 0.37 -1.50
N LEU A 103 0.75 0.94 -1.40
CA LEU A 103 -0.48 0.18 -1.61
C LEU A 103 -0.58 -0.36 -3.04
N MET A 104 -0.24 0.46 -4.04
CA MET A 104 -0.33 0.06 -5.44
C MET A 104 0.73 -0.96 -5.85
N ASN A 105 1.98 -0.82 -5.37
CA ASN A 105 3.12 -1.55 -5.91
C ASN A 105 3.61 -2.70 -5.04
N GLN A 106 3.29 -2.70 -3.74
CA GLN A 106 3.80 -3.68 -2.80
C GLN A 106 2.67 -4.43 -2.11
N LEU A 107 1.82 -3.70 -1.40
CA LEU A 107 0.92 -4.30 -0.42
C LEU A 107 -0.29 -4.98 -1.07
N LEU A 108 -0.93 -4.36 -2.07
CA LEU A 108 -2.06 -5.00 -2.75
C LEU A 108 -1.63 -6.14 -3.68
N PRO A 109 -0.57 -6.01 -4.52
CA PRO A 109 -0.10 -7.14 -5.32
C PRO A 109 0.30 -8.37 -4.49
N ALA A 110 0.94 -8.15 -3.33
CA ALA A 110 1.27 -9.24 -2.41
C ALA A 110 0.02 -9.85 -1.72
N HIS A 111 -1.08 -9.09 -1.63
CA HIS A 111 -2.32 -9.53 -1.01
C HIS A 111 -3.32 -10.16 -2.00
N SER A 112 -3.29 -9.74 -3.27
CA SER A 112 -4.22 -10.17 -4.33
C SER A 112 -3.57 -11.23 -5.21
N GLU A 113 -3.63 -12.50 -4.81
CA GLU A 113 -2.96 -13.60 -5.54
C GLU A 113 -3.54 -13.89 -6.94
N THR A 114 -4.69 -13.31 -7.35
CA THR A 114 -5.44 -13.88 -8.49
C THR A 114 -6.17 -12.91 -9.44
N LEU A 115 -6.49 -11.67 -9.06
CA LEU A 115 -7.44 -10.84 -9.84
C LEU A 115 -6.98 -9.40 -10.18
N GLY A 116 -5.75 -9.02 -9.82
CA GLY A 116 -5.29 -7.63 -9.95
C GLY A 116 -6.05 -6.68 -9.02
N VAL A 117 -5.54 -5.46 -8.86
CA VAL A 117 -6.14 -4.46 -7.96
C VAL A 117 -7.48 -3.99 -8.49
N GLN A 118 -8.59 -4.34 -7.82
CA GLN A 118 -9.96 -3.99 -8.24
C GLN A 118 -10.47 -2.70 -7.58
N THR A 119 -9.65 -2.07 -6.73
CA THR A 119 -10.07 -0.98 -5.85
C THR A 119 -9.41 0.36 -6.21
N ASN A 120 -10.16 1.46 -6.13
CA ASN A 120 -9.61 2.82 -6.27
C ASN A 120 -8.76 3.19 -5.02
N VAL A 121 -7.47 2.87 -5.08
CA VAL A 121 -6.50 3.04 -3.98
C VAL A 121 -6.34 4.51 -3.58
N THR A 122 -6.15 5.42 -4.54
CA THR A 122 -5.95 6.85 -4.27
C THR A 122 -7.10 7.46 -3.48
N SER A 123 -8.35 7.05 -3.75
CA SER A 123 -9.52 7.50 -2.97
C SER A 123 -9.48 7.03 -1.51
N ILE A 124 -8.92 5.84 -1.23
CA ILE A 124 -8.81 5.31 0.12
C ILE A 124 -7.69 6.02 0.87
N VAL A 125 -6.53 6.20 0.23
CA VAL A 125 -5.41 6.90 0.87
C VAL A 125 -5.83 8.33 1.20
N ALA A 126 -6.50 9.03 0.28
CA ALA A 126 -6.97 10.39 0.53
C ALA A 126 -7.97 10.50 1.68
N ALA A 127 -8.72 9.43 1.98
CA ALA A 127 -9.67 9.38 3.08
C ALA A 127 -9.03 9.11 4.45
N VAL A 128 -7.80 8.56 4.48
CA VAL A 128 -7.12 8.17 5.73
C VAL A 128 -5.91 9.06 6.02
N VAL A 129 -5.07 9.31 5.02
CA VAL A 129 -3.86 10.12 5.15
C VAL A 129 -4.14 11.52 4.59
N PRO A 130 -4.04 12.60 5.38
CA PRO A 130 -4.24 13.98 4.91
C PRO A 130 -3.27 14.41 3.80
N LEU A 131 -3.63 15.44 3.02
CA LEU A 131 -2.76 15.96 1.93
C LEU A 131 -1.54 16.70 2.48
N ARG A 132 -1.69 17.30 3.65
CA ARG A 132 -0.64 18.04 4.36
C ARG A 132 -0.66 17.58 5.81
N LEU A 133 0.50 17.18 6.31
CA LEU A 133 0.78 16.80 7.69
C LEU A 133 1.88 17.72 8.22
#